data_AF-A0A6I2MWX0-F1
#
_entry.id   AF-A0A6I2MWX0-F1
#
_cell.length_a   1.000
_cell.length_b   1.000
_cell.length_c   1.000
_cell.angle_alpha   90.00
_cell.angle_beta   90.00
_cell.angle_gamma   90.00
#
_symmetry.space_group_name_H-M   'P 1'
#
loop_
_entity.id
_entity.type
_entity.pdbx_description
1 polymer ?
#
loop_
_entity_poly.entity_id
_entity_poly.type
_entity_poly.pdbx_seq_one_letter_code
_entity_poly.pdbx_strand_id
1 'polypeptide(L)'
;MKRITWRKHHKWFGLLFCFFMLMFCWSGIVLNHREAVADINVSRKWLPAGYRFEAWNGGLLRGTLRYTDKDSVAHILAYGAAGVWRTDTAASAFADFNEGLSQGADYRSMKGIVQTPDGTLYAAGQFGLYRHDGTAWIEIPLPLDEGERLSDITVRGDTLVVAGRSYLYLSTSSHAGFRKIQVKVPDGYEPKVTLFRTVWMLHSGELFGTAGKLVVDAVAVVLVLLCLTGLAYWLLPKDMRRRHRHGRHTEGEARWTRLSLLWHDKLGRTTIILTLLVAVTGWCLRPPVMIPLALTKTPALPGTSLDSPNPWHDKLRMVRYDDMCGDWLLSTSEGFYSLASPDAVPVKVEEAPPVSVMGLNVWQKDKQGNWLAGSFSGLFVWDRQQGWVTDYFTGEEAEDTAGPPFGKFAVSGYSADFKGKECVVEYYEGTDALVQPGELSTQPMSLWNFALEVHSGRVFIGSVATYVFVFLVGGGCVWCLWTGYRVRKGNK
;
A
#
# COMPACT_ATOMS: atom_id res chain seq x y z
N MET A 1 -32.69 -20.90 -19.04
CA MET A 1 -33.15 -19.50 -19.19
C MET A 1 -33.35 -19.15 -20.66
N LYS A 2 -34.47 -18.48 -20.99
CA LYS A 2 -34.78 -18.02 -22.35
C LYS A 2 -33.81 -16.89 -22.78
N ARG A 3 -33.54 -16.73 -24.08
CA ARG A 3 -32.64 -15.70 -24.63
C ARG A 3 -33.02 -14.27 -24.20
N ILE A 4 -34.32 -13.99 -24.09
CA ILE A 4 -34.85 -12.71 -23.64
C ILE A 4 -34.43 -12.42 -22.19
N THR A 5 -34.40 -13.44 -21.33
CA THR A 5 -33.94 -13.33 -19.94
C THR A 5 -32.46 -12.95 -19.88
N TRP A 6 -31.61 -13.63 -20.67
CA TRP A 6 -30.18 -13.29 -20.75
C TRP A 6 -29.93 -11.85 -21.23
N ARG A 7 -30.69 -11.39 -22.23
CA ARG A 7 -30.62 -10.00 -22.72
C ARG A 7 -31.03 -8.99 -21.64
N LYS A 8 -32.09 -9.29 -20.89
CA LYS A 8 -32.55 -8.42 -19.78
C LYS A 8 -31.48 -8.34 -18.69
N HIS A 9 -30.91 -9.47 -18.29
CA HIS A 9 -29.87 -9.51 -17.27
C HIS A 9 -28.64 -8.72 -17.71
N HIS A 10 -28.09 -9.02 -18.89
CA HIS A 10 -26.92 -8.32 -19.41
C HIS A 10 -27.15 -6.81 -19.52
N LYS A 11 -28.32 -6.39 -20.00
CA LYS A 11 -28.69 -4.97 -20.10
C LYS A 11 -28.73 -4.30 -18.72
N TRP A 12 -29.50 -4.83 -17.78
CA TRP A 12 -29.74 -4.14 -16.51
C TRP A 12 -28.54 -4.20 -15.58
N PHE A 13 -27.88 -5.36 -15.48
CA PHE A 13 -26.62 -5.47 -14.73
C PHE A 13 -25.52 -4.66 -15.40
N GLY A 14 -25.42 -4.70 -16.73
CA GLY A 14 -24.44 -3.91 -17.48
C GLY A 14 -24.59 -2.42 -17.21
N LEU A 15 -25.82 -1.88 -17.23
CA LEU A 15 -26.07 -0.48 -16.92
C LEU A 15 -25.79 -0.12 -15.45
N LEU A 16 -26.21 -0.99 -14.51
CA LEU A 16 -25.98 -0.79 -13.08
C LEU A 16 -24.49 -0.75 -12.73
N PHE A 17 -23.72 -1.71 -13.25
CA PHE A 17 -22.30 -1.86 -12.93
C PHE A 17 -21.36 -1.11 -13.86
N CYS A 18 -21.87 -0.46 -14.91
CA CYS A 18 -21.03 0.26 -15.88
C CYS A 18 -20.14 1.31 -15.20
N PHE A 19 -20.73 2.11 -14.30
CA PHE A 19 -19.99 3.15 -13.58
C PHE A 19 -18.82 2.55 -12.78
N PHE A 20 -19.10 1.52 -11.97
CA PHE A 20 -18.08 0.87 -11.16
C PHE A 20 -17.01 0.16 -12.00
N MET A 21 -17.39 -0.41 -13.14
CA MET A 21 -16.44 -1.03 -14.07
C MET A 21 -15.46 -0.01 -14.65
N LEU A 22 -15.95 1.16 -15.05
CA LEU A 22 -15.10 2.26 -15.52
C LEU A 22 -14.14 2.72 -14.42
N MET A 23 -14.64 2.85 -13.18
CA MET A 23 -13.82 3.21 -12.03
C MET A 23 -12.75 2.15 -11.72
N PHE A 24 -13.09 0.85 -11.77
CA PHE A 24 -12.12 -0.24 -11.58
C PHE A 24 -11.05 -0.28 -12.66
N CYS A 25 -11.41 -0.07 -13.93
CA CYS A 25 -10.44 -0.07 -15.02
C CYS A 25 -9.47 1.11 -14.88
N TRP A 26 -9.98 2.32 -14.63
CA TRP A 26 -9.14 3.50 -14.49
C TRP A 26 -8.24 3.41 -13.25
N SER A 27 -8.81 3.07 -12.10
CA SER A 27 -8.03 2.89 -10.87
C SER A 27 -7.02 1.75 -10.99
N GLY A 28 -7.35 0.64 -11.65
CA GLY A 28 -6.44 -0.49 -11.87
C GLY A 28 -5.20 -0.09 -12.68
N ILE A 29 -5.38 0.68 -13.75
CA ILE A 29 -4.26 1.21 -14.54
C ILE A 29 -3.38 2.13 -13.67
N VAL A 30 -3.98 3.05 -12.91
CA VAL A 30 -3.23 3.92 -11.99
C VAL A 30 -2.45 3.10 -10.96
N LEU A 31 -3.03 2.02 -10.44
CA LEU A 31 -2.38 1.16 -9.45
C LEU A 31 -1.14 0.43 -9.99
N ASN A 32 -1.12 0.10 -11.29
CA ASN A 32 0.02 -0.53 -11.95
C ASN A 32 1.23 0.41 -12.16
N HIS A 33 0.99 1.72 -12.18
CA HIS A 33 1.96 2.75 -12.57
C HIS A 33 2.23 3.77 -11.46
N ARG A 34 2.50 3.30 -10.23
CA ARG A 34 2.65 4.16 -9.04
C ARG A 34 3.66 5.29 -9.19
N GLU A 35 4.87 4.98 -9.65
CA GLU A 35 5.94 5.97 -9.82
C GLU A 35 5.56 7.03 -10.88
N ALA A 36 4.95 6.61 -11.99
CA ALA A 36 4.53 7.53 -13.06
C ALA A 36 3.44 8.53 -12.62
N VAL A 37 2.72 8.25 -11.52
CA VAL A 37 1.70 9.13 -10.96
C VAL A 37 2.08 9.70 -9.59
N ALA A 38 3.32 9.52 -9.14
CA ALA A 38 3.76 9.87 -7.78
C ALA A 38 3.67 11.38 -7.49
N ASP A 39 3.82 12.22 -8.52
CA ASP A 39 3.68 13.68 -8.43
C ASP A 39 2.22 14.16 -8.45
N ILE A 40 1.25 13.28 -8.74
CA ILE A 40 -0.16 13.65 -8.82
C ILE A 40 -0.83 13.44 -7.46
N ASN A 41 -1.38 14.53 -6.94
CA ASN A 41 -1.98 14.58 -5.61
C ASN A 41 -3.50 14.82 -5.67
N VAL A 42 -4.21 14.22 -4.73
CA VAL A 42 -5.64 14.48 -4.47
C VAL A 42 -5.76 15.10 -3.08
N SER A 43 -6.21 16.36 -3.01
CA SER A 43 -6.43 17.01 -1.71
C SER A 43 -7.58 16.34 -0.96
N ARG A 44 -7.34 16.05 0.32
CA ARG A 44 -8.36 15.53 1.25
C ARG A 44 -9.55 16.48 1.44
N LYS A 45 -9.43 17.76 1.06
CA LYS A 45 -10.55 18.71 1.04
C LYS A 45 -11.71 18.26 0.15
N TRP A 46 -11.41 17.56 -0.94
CA TRP A 46 -12.40 17.06 -1.91
C TRP A 46 -12.91 15.65 -1.60
N LEU A 47 -12.39 15.03 -0.54
CA LEU A 47 -12.77 13.68 -0.11
C LEU A 47 -13.80 13.74 1.03
N PRO A 48 -14.53 12.64 1.29
CA PRO A 48 -15.38 12.52 2.47
C PRO A 48 -14.63 12.86 3.76
N ALA A 49 -15.33 13.39 4.77
CA ALA A 49 -14.71 13.87 6.01
C ALA A 49 -13.80 12.84 6.69
N GLY A 50 -14.17 11.55 6.66
CA GLY A 50 -13.36 10.47 7.25
C GLY A 50 -12.00 10.21 6.58
N TYR A 51 -11.65 10.91 5.48
CA TYR A 51 -10.30 10.88 4.91
C TYR A 51 -9.39 11.98 5.43
N ARG A 52 -9.94 13.00 6.10
CA ARG A 52 -9.16 14.09 6.68
C ARG A 52 -8.34 13.56 7.85
N PHE A 53 -7.18 14.16 8.06
CA PHE A 53 -6.41 13.87 9.26
C PHE A 53 -7.04 14.59 10.45
N GLU A 54 -7.25 13.84 11.52
CA GLU A 54 -7.74 14.32 12.81
C GLU A 54 -6.91 13.65 13.91
N ALA A 55 -6.53 14.40 14.94
CA ALA A 55 -5.75 13.90 16.07
C ALA A 55 -4.48 13.10 15.66
N TRP A 56 -3.80 13.48 14.58
CA TRP A 56 -2.61 12.77 14.06
C TRP A 56 -2.84 11.33 13.57
N ASN A 57 -4.10 10.95 13.27
CA ASN A 57 -4.47 9.64 12.75
C ASN A 57 -3.96 9.36 11.32
N GLY A 58 -4.30 8.19 10.77
CA GLY A 58 -3.99 7.81 9.38
C GLY A 58 -2.49 7.66 9.10
N GLY A 59 -1.67 7.47 10.14
CA GLY A 59 -0.22 7.45 10.06
C GLY A 59 0.40 8.83 9.82
N LEU A 60 -0.32 9.92 10.10
CA LEU A 60 0.22 11.27 10.02
C LEU A 60 1.42 11.44 10.96
N LEU A 61 1.29 10.95 12.20
CA LEU A 61 2.41 10.76 13.13
C LEU A 61 2.81 9.29 13.19
N ARG A 62 3.91 8.93 12.55
CA ARG A 62 4.51 7.58 12.61
C ARG A 62 5.59 7.51 13.68
N GLY A 63 6.41 8.55 13.80
CA GLY A 63 7.48 8.61 14.79
C GLY A 63 8.03 10.02 14.96
N THR A 64 8.95 10.15 15.89
CA THR A 64 9.66 11.40 16.17
C THR A 64 11.16 11.19 16.25
N LEU A 65 11.91 12.25 16.01
CA LEU A 65 13.33 12.33 16.31
C LEU A 65 13.61 13.61 17.09
N ARG A 66 14.03 13.47 18.34
CA ARG A 66 14.66 14.57 19.06
C ARG A 66 16.07 14.79 18.53
N TYR A 67 16.39 16.02 18.15
CA TYR A 67 17.72 16.42 17.69
C TYR A 67 18.12 17.77 18.27
N THR A 68 19.42 18.04 18.27
CA THR A 68 19.97 19.35 18.65
C THR A 68 20.50 20.03 17.40
N ASP A 69 20.01 21.23 17.13
CA ASP A 69 20.47 22.05 16.01
C ASP A 69 21.71 22.87 16.42
N LYS A 70 22.32 23.60 15.49
CA LYS A 70 23.57 24.36 15.68
C LYS A 70 23.48 25.42 16.78
N ASP A 71 22.27 25.87 17.09
CA ASP A 71 21.94 26.81 18.16
C ASP A 71 21.84 26.16 19.55
N SER A 72 22.14 24.85 19.65
CA SER A 72 22.06 24.06 20.89
C SER A 72 20.65 23.94 21.48
N VAL A 73 19.62 24.32 20.73
CA VAL A 73 18.23 24.16 21.13
C VAL A 73 17.75 22.76 20.75
N ALA A 74 17.10 22.09 21.69
CA ALA A 74 16.50 20.78 21.44
C ALA A 74 15.19 20.95 20.66
N HIS A 75 15.14 20.36 19.47
CA HIS A 75 13.98 20.31 18.61
C HIS A 75 13.49 18.88 18.45
N ILE A 76 12.24 18.72 18.03
CA ILE A 76 11.65 17.42 17.69
C ILE A 76 11.16 17.50 16.25
N LEU A 77 11.54 16.51 15.45
CA LEU A 77 10.96 16.26 14.14
C LEU A 77 9.88 15.20 14.28
N ALA A 78 8.63 15.55 13.97
CA ALA A 78 7.53 14.61 13.79
C ALA A 78 7.43 14.23 12.32
N TYR A 79 7.29 12.94 12.02
CA TYR A 79 7.24 12.45 10.64
C TYR A 79 6.20 11.35 10.43
N GLY A 80 5.73 11.20 9.20
CA GLY A 80 4.78 10.16 8.82
C GLY A 80 4.23 10.34 7.41
N ALA A 81 2.91 10.27 7.26
CA ALA A 81 2.23 10.27 5.97
C ALA A 81 2.27 11.60 5.21
N ALA A 82 2.61 12.71 5.88
CA ALA A 82 2.64 14.05 5.28
C ALA A 82 3.99 14.75 5.49
N GLY A 83 5.09 14.01 5.34
CA GLY A 83 6.44 14.57 5.37
C GLY A 83 6.96 14.75 6.80
N VAL A 84 7.70 15.84 7.02
CA VAL A 84 8.42 16.17 8.25
C VAL A 84 7.96 17.52 8.79
N TRP A 85 7.75 17.58 10.10
CA TRP A 85 7.26 18.74 10.82
C TRP A 85 8.12 18.99 12.05
N ARG A 86 8.62 20.21 12.23
CA ARG A 86 9.48 20.59 13.35
C ARG A 86 8.66 21.21 14.47
N THR A 87 8.96 20.85 15.71
CA THR A 87 8.36 21.43 16.91
C THR A 87 9.37 21.53 18.06
N ASP A 88 8.97 22.15 19.16
CA ASP A 88 9.73 22.17 20.40
C ASP A 88 9.41 20.95 21.30
N THR A 89 10.14 20.80 22.40
CA THR A 89 9.92 19.68 23.33
C THR A 89 8.56 19.70 24.05
N ALA A 90 7.82 20.81 23.98
CA ALA A 90 6.48 20.96 24.56
C ALA A 90 5.35 20.76 23.52
N ALA A 91 5.70 20.51 22.25
CA ALA A 91 4.77 20.47 21.13
C ALA A 91 3.90 21.73 20.99
N SER A 92 4.48 22.91 21.25
CA SER A 92 3.72 24.17 21.30
C SER A 92 3.19 24.61 19.93
N ALA A 93 3.98 24.41 18.87
CA ALA A 93 3.64 24.69 17.49
C ALA A 93 4.44 23.79 16.55
N PHE A 94 3.85 23.43 15.41
CA PHE A 94 4.52 22.64 14.37
C PHE A 94 4.73 23.49 13.13
N ALA A 95 5.96 23.49 12.61
CA ALA A 95 6.34 24.17 11.38
C ALA A 95 6.67 23.14 10.29
N ASP A 96 6.38 23.48 9.04
CA ASP A 96 6.79 22.66 7.89
C ASP A 96 8.31 22.52 7.86
N PHE A 97 8.78 21.29 7.59
CA PHE A 97 10.20 20.97 7.47
C PHE A 97 10.45 20.11 6.22
N ASN A 98 9.73 20.40 5.12
CA ASN A 98 9.72 19.61 3.89
C ASN A 98 10.51 20.25 2.73
N GLU A 99 11.18 21.39 2.95
CA GLU A 99 11.96 22.06 1.91
C GLU A 99 12.98 21.11 1.28
N GLY A 100 13.03 21.05 -0.05
CA GLY A 100 13.85 20.09 -0.81
C GLY A 100 13.19 18.73 -1.10
N LEU A 101 12.11 18.35 -0.40
CA LEU A 101 11.33 17.15 -0.74
C LEU A 101 10.34 17.43 -1.88
N SER A 102 10.18 16.47 -2.79
CA SER A 102 9.15 16.55 -3.85
C SER A 102 7.75 16.78 -3.24
N GLN A 103 6.91 17.50 -3.98
CA GLN A 103 5.55 17.85 -3.56
C GLN A 103 4.58 16.66 -3.65
N GLY A 104 4.93 15.60 -4.39
CA GLY A 104 4.11 14.39 -4.47
C GLY A 104 3.98 13.69 -3.11
N ALA A 105 2.75 13.35 -2.71
CA ALA A 105 2.47 12.81 -1.38
C ALA A 105 3.15 11.45 -1.12
N ASP A 106 3.42 10.66 -2.17
CA ASP A 106 4.16 9.40 -2.01
C ASP A 106 5.63 9.64 -1.62
N TYR A 107 6.28 10.69 -2.15
CA TYR A 107 7.64 11.06 -1.75
C TYR A 107 7.71 11.52 -0.30
N ARG A 108 6.63 12.13 0.20
CA ARG A 108 6.49 12.60 1.59
C ARG A 108 6.01 11.53 2.57
N SER A 109 5.85 10.28 2.14
CA SER A 109 5.59 9.17 3.06
C SER A 109 6.88 8.74 3.77
N MET A 110 7.16 9.37 4.91
CA MET A 110 8.38 9.14 5.70
C MET A 110 8.30 7.81 6.46
N LYS A 111 9.36 7.02 6.36
CA LYS A 111 9.49 5.71 7.03
C LYS A 111 10.30 5.79 8.31
N GLY A 112 11.30 6.67 8.35
CA GLY A 112 12.12 6.96 9.52
C GLY A 112 13.03 8.16 9.29
N ILE A 113 13.47 8.78 10.37
CA ILE A 113 14.47 9.85 10.38
C ILE A 113 15.49 9.52 11.47
N VAL A 114 16.78 9.70 11.17
CA VAL A 114 17.87 9.48 12.12
C VAL A 114 18.87 10.62 12.07
N GLN A 115 19.58 10.81 13.19
CA GLN A 115 20.75 11.68 13.26
C GLN A 115 22.00 10.81 13.40
N THR A 116 22.98 10.99 12.52
CA THR A 116 24.30 10.35 12.67
C THR A 116 25.11 11.03 13.78
N PRO A 117 26.17 10.38 14.31
CA PRO A 117 26.98 10.98 15.39
C PRO A 117 27.64 12.32 15.04
N ASP A 118 27.86 12.59 13.76
CA ASP A 118 28.36 13.88 13.27
C ASP A 118 27.28 14.99 13.23
N GLY A 119 26.06 14.69 13.68
CA GLY A 119 24.93 15.61 13.74
C GLY A 119 24.11 15.69 12.46
N THR A 120 24.51 14.98 11.39
CA THR A 120 23.81 15.01 10.11
C THR A 120 22.46 14.29 10.19
N LEU A 121 21.41 14.92 9.66
CA LEU A 121 20.07 14.34 9.60
C LEU A 121 19.85 13.60 8.29
N TYR A 122 19.30 12.38 8.39
CA TYR A 122 18.87 11.56 7.26
C TYR A 122 17.40 11.18 7.42
N ALA A 123 16.65 11.22 6.32
CA ALA A 123 15.26 10.78 6.26
C ALA A 123 15.08 9.76 5.13
N ALA A 124 14.42 8.64 5.43
CA ALA A 124 14.00 7.69 4.41
C ALA A 124 12.51 7.92 4.09
N GLY A 125 12.23 8.42 2.90
CA GLY A 125 10.90 8.39 2.30
C GLY A 125 10.61 7.03 1.67
N GLN A 126 9.47 6.86 1.02
CA GLN A 126 9.16 5.59 0.34
C GLN A 126 10.04 5.33 -0.90
N PHE A 127 10.40 6.39 -1.64
CA PHE A 127 11.10 6.29 -2.92
C PHE A 127 12.56 6.77 -2.87
N GLY A 128 12.97 7.42 -1.79
CA GLY A 128 14.28 8.06 -1.74
C GLY A 128 14.81 8.21 -0.33
N LEU A 129 16.13 8.29 -0.23
CA LEU A 129 16.87 8.68 0.95
C LEU A 129 17.27 10.15 0.82
N TYR A 130 17.11 10.91 1.88
CA TYR A 130 17.40 12.33 1.89
C TYR A 130 18.34 12.68 3.04
N ARG A 131 19.23 13.65 2.81
CA ARG A 131 20.08 14.26 3.84
C ARG A 131 19.77 15.75 3.93
N HIS A 132 19.62 16.24 5.15
CA HIS A 132 19.40 17.67 5.37
C HIS A 132 20.73 18.43 5.38
N ASP A 133 20.85 19.52 4.61
CA ASP A 133 22.06 20.36 4.56
C ASP A 133 22.05 21.55 5.55
N GLY A 134 20.94 21.70 6.28
CA GLY A 134 20.67 22.82 7.19
C GLY A 134 19.62 23.79 6.66
N THR A 135 19.32 23.75 5.35
CA THR A 135 18.26 24.54 4.71
C THR A 135 17.20 23.65 4.05
N ALA A 136 17.63 22.59 3.37
CA ALA A 136 16.76 21.72 2.61
C ALA A 136 17.20 20.25 2.66
N TRP A 137 16.27 19.36 2.36
CA TRP A 137 16.52 17.95 2.11
C TRP A 137 17.10 17.75 0.71
N ILE A 138 18.25 17.09 0.63
CA ILE A 138 18.92 16.72 -0.62
C ILE A 138 18.81 15.21 -0.79
N GLU A 139 18.28 14.78 -1.94
CA GLU A 139 18.20 13.36 -2.27
C GLU A 139 19.59 12.76 -2.46
N ILE A 140 19.80 11.57 -1.87
CA ILE A 140 21.02 10.79 -2.01
C ILE A 140 20.73 9.60 -2.91
N PRO A 141 21.50 9.42 -3.99
CA PRO A 141 21.31 8.28 -4.89
C PRO A 141 21.62 6.97 -4.16
N LEU A 142 20.67 6.03 -4.24
CA LEU A 142 20.81 4.65 -3.83
C LEU A 142 20.80 3.73 -5.05
N PRO A 143 21.53 2.59 -5.03
CA PRO A 143 21.50 1.60 -6.11
C PRO A 143 20.22 0.74 -6.04
N LEU A 144 19.06 1.39 -6.19
CA LEU A 144 17.75 0.76 -6.15
C LEU A 144 17.47 -0.02 -7.44
N ASP A 145 16.82 -1.18 -7.30
CA ASP A 145 16.22 -1.86 -8.45
C ASP A 145 14.90 -1.17 -8.85
N GLU A 146 14.44 -1.40 -10.07
CA GLU A 146 13.15 -0.88 -10.55
C GLU A 146 12.01 -1.32 -9.62
N GLY A 147 11.21 -0.37 -9.12
CA GLY A 147 10.10 -0.62 -8.20
C GLY A 147 10.50 -0.92 -6.74
N GLU A 148 11.80 -0.89 -6.40
CA GLU A 148 12.24 -1.04 -5.02
C GLU A 148 11.79 0.17 -4.19
N ARG A 149 11.32 -0.10 -2.97
CA ARG A 149 10.86 0.94 -2.03
C ARG A 149 11.64 0.82 -0.74
N LEU A 150 11.88 1.96 -0.09
CA LEU A 150 12.45 1.98 1.25
C LEU A 150 11.34 1.75 2.29
N SER A 151 11.70 1.08 3.37
CA SER A 151 10.78 0.72 4.44
C SER A 151 11.23 1.19 5.83
N ASP A 152 12.52 1.47 6.02
CA ASP A 152 13.07 1.87 7.32
C ASP A 152 14.50 2.43 7.20
N ILE A 153 14.96 3.10 8.26
CA ILE A 153 16.33 3.63 8.40
C ILE A 153 16.76 3.59 9.86
N THR A 154 18.02 3.24 10.10
CA THR A 154 18.62 3.22 11.44
C THR A 154 20.10 3.57 11.38
N VAL A 155 20.68 3.94 12.52
CA VAL A 155 22.10 4.22 12.67
C VAL A 155 22.66 3.41 13.83
N ARG A 156 23.86 2.85 13.64
CA ARG A 156 24.62 2.17 14.69
C ARG A 156 26.07 2.64 14.60
N GLY A 157 26.53 3.37 15.61
CA GLY A 157 27.84 4.00 15.57
C GLY A 157 27.95 4.92 14.35
N ASP A 158 28.95 4.72 13.51
CA ASP A 158 29.18 5.44 12.25
C ASP A 158 28.41 4.86 11.05
N THR A 159 27.71 3.74 11.23
CA THR A 159 27.09 2.99 10.14
C THR A 159 25.62 3.35 10.01
N LEU A 160 25.27 3.95 8.88
CA LEU A 160 23.89 4.18 8.45
C LEU A 160 23.38 2.95 7.71
N VAL A 161 22.22 2.46 8.11
CA VAL A 161 21.55 1.30 7.48
C VAL A 161 20.17 1.71 7.02
N VAL A 162 19.91 1.56 5.73
CA VAL A 162 18.61 1.81 5.11
C VAL A 162 18.04 0.46 4.68
N ALA A 163 16.83 0.14 5.11
CA ALA A 163 16.13 -1.05 4.65
C ALA A 163 15.26 -0.70 3.45
N GLY A 164 15.49 -1.40 2.34
CA GLY A 164 14.53 -1.57 1.27
C GLY A 164 13.52 -2.67 1.60
N ARG A 165 12.60 -2.92 0.68
CA ARG A 165 11.66 -4.05 0.72
C ARG A 165 12.33 -5.37 0.35
N SER A 166 13.47 -5.33 -0.34
CA SER A 166 14.19 -6.50 -0.84
C SER A 166 15.67 -6.54 -0.44
N TYR A 167 16.30 -5.39 -0.17
CA TYR A 167 17.74 -5.29 0.15
C TYR A 167 18.01 -4.38 1.35
N LEU A 168 19.18 -4.51 1.94
CA LEU A 168 19.73 -3.53 2.88
C LEU A 168 20.79 -2.68 2.18
N TYR A 169 20.86 -1.40 2.53
CA TYR A 169 21.85 -0.46 2.00
C TYR A 169 22.63 0.14 3.15
N LEU A 170 23.96 -0.03 3.12
CA LEU A 170 24.83 0.38 4.21
C LEU A 170 25.84 1.42 3.76
N SER A 171 26.07 2.41 4.60
CA SER A 171 27.18 3.35 4.45
C SER A 171 27.85 3.60 5.81
N THR A 172 29.18 3.54 5.85
CA THR A 172 30.00 3.75 7.06
C THR A 172 30.56 5.16 7.17
N SER A 173 30.27 6.05 6.21
CA SER A 173 30.61 7.46 6.32
C SER A 173 29.63 8.32 5.53
N SER A 174 29.44 9.57 5.96
CA SER A 174 28.53 10.54 5.34
C SER A 174 28.89 10.92 3.89
N HIS A 175 30.04 10.46 3.39
CA HIS A 175 30.53 10.68 2.03
C HIS A 175 30.82 9.38 1.25
N ALA A 176 30.75 8.21 1.90
CA ALA A 176 30.86 6.94 1.22
C ALA A 176 29.55 6.61 0.50
N GLY A 177 29.67 5.98 -0.68
CA GLY A 177 28.52 5.40 -1.38
C GLY A 177 27.89 4.25 -0.59
N PHE A 178 26.66 3.87 -0.96
CA PHE A 178 25.94 2.80 -0.29
C PHE A 178 26.29 1.43 -0.87
N ARG A 179 26.67 0.49 -0.01
CA ARG A 179 26.79 -0.93 -0.35
C ARG A 179 25.42 -1.59 -0.26
N LYS A 180 24.95 -2.14 -1.38
CA LYS A 180 23.74 -2.97 -1.45
C LYS A 180 24.05 -4.37 -0.94
N ILE A 181 23.24 -4.87 -0.01
CA ILE A 181 23.37 -6.19 0.60
C ILE A 181 22.08 -6.98 0.33
N GLN A 182 22.24 -8.13 -0.31
CA GLN A 182 21.21 -9.17 -0.32
C GLN A 182 21.41 -10.06 0.91
N VAL A 183 20.45 -10.03 1.83
CA VAL A 183 20.49 -10.86 3.03
C VAL A 183 20.54 -12.34 2.62
N LYS A 184 21.37 -13.13 3.29
CA LYS A 184 21.51 -14.56 3.00
C LYS A 184 20.22 -15.32 3.26
N VAL A 185 20.09 -16.49 2.64
CA VAL A 185 18.96 -17.40 2.86
C VAL A 185 19.05 -17.97 4.29
N PRO A 186 17.96 -18.00 5.08
CA PRO A 186 17.97 -18.65 6.39
C PRO A 186 17.96 -20.17 6.24
N ASP A 187 18.46 -20.88 7.26
CA ASP A 187 18.41 -22.34 7.28
C ASP A 187 16.96 -22.85 7.29
N GLY A 188 16.69 -23.90 6.52
CA GLY A 188 15.34 -24.48 6.39
C GLY A 188 14.37 -23.65 5.54
N TYR A 189 14.85 -22.64 4.81
CA TYR A 189 14.02 -21.86 3.89
C TYR A 189 13.44 -22.72 2.76
N GLU A 190 12.11 -22.72 2.65
CA GLU A 190 11.42 -23.26 1.49
C GLU A 190 10.92 -22.12 0.59
N PRO A 191 11.20 -22.15 -0.73
CA PRO A 191 10.76 -21.12 -1.68
C PRO A 191 9.27 -21.27 -2.01
N LYS A 192 8.42 -21.10 -0.99
CA LYS A 192 6.97 -21.14 -1.10
C LYS A 192 6.40 -19.73 -0.97
N VAL A 193 5.37 -19.46 -1.76
CA VAL A 193 4.61 -18.21 -1.76
C VAL A 193 3.15 -18.51 -1.48
N THR A 194 2.42 -17.56 -0.92
CA THR A 194 0.98 -17.74 -0.73
C THR A 194 0.28 -17.75 -2.10
N LEU A 195 -0.76 -18.58 -2.22
CA LEU A 195 -1.58 -18.60 -3.42
C LEU A 195 -2.26 -17.24 -3.64
N PHE A 196 -2.57 -16.52 -2.55
CA PHE A 196 -3.02 -15.13 -2.60
C PHE A 196 -2.03 -14.22 -3.36
N ARG A 197 -0.73 -14.28 -3.03
CA ARG A 197 0.29 -13.44 -3.71
C ARG A 197 0.35 -13.77 -5.21
N THR A 198 0.22 -15.06 -5.56
CA THR A 198 0.16 -15.51 -6.96
C THR A 198 -1.05 -14.94 -7.70
N VAL A 199 -2.25 -15.04 -7.12
CA VAL A 199 -3.48 -14.50 -7.72
C VAL A 199 -3.43 -12.97 -7.81
N TRP A 200 -2.83 -12.30 -6.81
CA TRP A 200 -2.70 -10.84 -6.79
C TRP A 200 -1.76 -10.34 -7.89
N MET A 201 -0.57 -10.93 -8.02
CA MET A 201 0.37 -10.57 -9.07
C MET A 201 -0.13 -10.97 -10.47
N LEU A 202 -0.94 -12.03 -10.58
CA LEU A 202 -1.62 -12.36 -11.84
C LEU A 202 -2.71 -11.34 -12.20
N HIS A 203 -3.44 -10.83 -11.20
CA HIS A 203 -4.47 -9.81 -11.40
C HIS A 203 -3.89 -8.46 -11.81
N SER A 204 -2.81 -8.01 -11.18
CA SER A 204 -2.11 -6.77 -11.54
C SER A 204 -1.28 -6.92 -12.83
N GLY A 205 -0.91 -8.15 -13.18
CA GLY A 205 0.01 -8.45 -14.28
C GLY A 205 1.48 -8.42 -13.87
N GLU A 206 1.78 -8.05 -12.62
CA GLU A 206 3.12 -8.01 -12.06
C GLU A 206 3.82 -9.37 -12.03
N LEU A 207 3.07 -10.47 -12.12
CA LEU A 207 3.63 -11.83 -12.21
C LEU A 207 4.60 -11.99 -13.38
N PHE A 208 4.40 -11.23 -14.46
CA PHE A 208 5.27 -11.20 -15.64
C PHE A 208 5.94 -9.83 -15.83
N GLY A 209 6.18 -9.11 -14.73
CA GLY A 209 6.79 -7.78 -14.72
C GLY A 209 6.02 -6.76 -15.55
N THR A 210 6.74 -5.84 -16.19
CA THR A 210 6.17 -4.72 -16.97
C THR A 210 5.33 -5.20 -18.16
N ALA A 211 5.74 -6.27 -18.84
CA ALA A 211 4.97 -6.83 -19.96
C ALA A 211 3.59 -7.33 -19.51
N GLY A 212 3.51 -8.02 -18.36
CA GLY A 212 2.24 -8.47 -17.81
C GLY A 212 1.33 -7.32 -17.36
N LYS A 213 1.91 -6.29 -16.72
CA LYS A 213 1.17 -5.06 -16.36
C LYS A 213 0.51 -4.42 -17.59
N LEU A 214 1.25 -4.27 -18.69
CA LEU A 214 0.73 -3.70 -19.94
C LEU A 214 -0.38 -4.55 -20.57
N VAL A 215 -0.32 -5.88 -20.45
CA VAL A 215 -1.40 -6.78 -20.91
C VAL A 215 -2.67 -6.55 -20.08
N VAL A 216 -2.56 -6.47 -18.76
CA VAL A 216 -3.70 -6.20 -17.88
C VAL A 216 -4.29 -4.81 -18.14
N ASP A 217 -3.45 -3.80 -18.37
CA ASP A 217 -3.90 -2.46 -18.75
C ASP A 217 -4.66 -2.47 -20.08
N ALA A 218 -4.18 -3.23 -21.08
CA ALA A 218 -4.89 -3.41 -22.34
C ALA A 218 -6.25 -4.09 -22.14
N VAL A 219 -6.35 -5.07 -21.24
CA VAL A 219 -7.63 -5.69 -20.85
C VAL A 219 -8.56 -4.67 -20.18
N ALA A 220 -8.04 -3.81 -19.31
CA ALA A 220 -8.81 -2.73 -18.68
C ALA A 220 -9.33 -1.74 -19.74
N VAL A 221 -8.51 -1.35 -20.73
CA VAL A 221 -8.96 -0.52 -21.86
C VAL A 221 -10.06 -1.20 -22.65
N VAL A 222 -9.94 -2.51 -22.91
CA VAL A 222 -11.01 -3.27 -23.58
C VAL A 222 -12.31 -3.24 -22.77
N LEU A 223 -12.25 -3.43 -21.46
CA LEU A 223 -13.42 -3.35 -20.58
C LEU A 223 -14.06 -1.95 -20.62
N VAL A 224 -13.26 -0.88 -20.63
CA VAL A 224 -13.75 0.50 -20.83
C VAL A 224 -14.48 0.62 -22.17
N LEU A 225 -13.89 0.14 -23.26
CA LEU A 225 -14.53 0.16 -24.58
C LEU A 225 -15.85 -0.64 -24.59
N LEU A 226 -15.91 -1.79 -23.92
CA LEU A 226 -17.15 -2.56 -23.78
C LEU A 226 -18.23 -1.78 -23.01
N CYS A 227 -17.86 -1.10 -21.92
CA CYS A 227 -18.77 -0.22 -21.18
C CYS A 227 -19.30 0.93 -22.05
N LEU A 228 -18.41 1.67 -22.72
CA LEU A 228 -18.79 2.81 -23.56
C LEU A 228 -19.65 2.40 -24.76
N THR A 229 -19.28 1.33 -25.46
CA THR A 229 -20.07 0.80 -26.59
C THR A 229 -21.43 0.24 -26.14
N GLY A 230 -21.50 -0.38 -24.95
CA GLY A 230 -22.75 -0.84 -24.35
C GLY A 230 -23.69 0.31 -23.99
N LEU A 231 -23.16 1.38 -23.37
CA LEU A 231 -23.92 2.61 -23.08
C LEU A 231 -24.38 3.31 -24.36
N ALA A 232 -23.50 3.45 -25.35
CA ALA A 232 -23.83 4.06 -26.64
C ALA A 232 -24.96 3.29 -27.33
N TYR A 233 -24.87 1.95 -27.39
CA TYR A 233 -25.94 1.11 -27.94
C TYR A 233 -27.28 1.28 -27.21
N TRP A 234 -27.27 1.58 -25.90
CA TRP A 234 -28.48 1.81 -25.13
C TRP A 234 -29.06 3.22 -25.28
N LEU A 235 -28.21 4.24 -25.38
CA LEU A 235 -28.61 5.67 -25.44
C LEU A 235 -28.97 6.12 -26.86
N LEU A 236 -28.18 5.76 -27.86
CA LEU A 236 -28.32 6.27 -29.24
C LEU A 236 -29.70 5.97 -29.86
N PRO A 237 -30.32 4.77 -29.70
CA PRO A 237 -31.66 4.53 -30.21
C PRO A 237 -32.75 5.39 -29.58
N LYS A 238 -32.54 5.90 -28.35
CA LYS A 238 -33.48 6.82 -27.70
C LYS A 238 -33.33 8.23 -28.25
N ASP A 239 -32.09 8.67 -28.45
CA ASP A 239 -31.82 9.98 -29.04
C ASP A 239 -32.30 10.05 -30.49
N MET A 240 -32.12 8.97 -31.27
CA MET A 240 -32.71 8.82 -32.61
C MET A 240 -34.23 9.02 -32.60
N ARG A 241 -34.96 8.36 -31.69
CA ARG A 241 -36.42 8.53 -31.57
C ARG A 241 -36.79 9.96 -31.19
N ARG A 242 -36.00 10.63 -30.35
CA ARG A 242 -36.22 12.02 -29.96
C ARG A 242 -35.98 12.98 -31.14
N ARG A 243 -34.89 12.81 -31.88
CA ARG A 243 -34.51 13.63 -33.04
C ARG A 243 -35.45 13.45 -34.21
N HIS A 244 -35.86 12.21 -34.50
CA HIS A 244 -36.87 11.92 -35.50
C HIS A 244 -38.21 12.58 -35.17
N ARG A 245 -38.60 12.65 -33.89
CA ARG A 245 -39.79 13.42 -33.46
C ARG A 245 -39.66 14.94 -33.67
N HIS A 246 -38.44 15.46 -33.75
CA HIS A 246 -38.15 16.88 -34.01
C HIS A 246 -37.74 17.14 -35.47
N GLY A 247 -38.02 16.20 -36.40
CA GLY A 247 -37.74 16.35 -37.84
C GLY A 247 -36.26 16.42 -38.20
N ARG A 248 -35.34 16.01 -37.32
CA ARG A 248 -33.90 16.04 -37.55
C ARG A 248 -33.40 14.74 -38.18
N HIS A 249 -32.35 14.85 -39.00
CA HIS A 249 -31.67 13.72 -39.63
C HIS A 249 -31.02 12.79 -38.59
N THR A 250 -31.08 11.47 -38.79
CA THR A 250 -30.64 10.45 -37.80
C THR A 250 -29.63 9.42 -38.32
N GLU A 251 -29.06 9.64 -39.51
CA GLU A 251 -28.14 8.69 -40.14
C GLU A 251 -26.84 8.47 -39.33
N GLY A 252 -26.33 9.52 -38.70
CA GLY A 252 -25.13 9.46 -37.87
C GLY A 252 -25.35 8.54 -36.65
N GLU A 253 -26.44 8.73 -35.94
CA GLU A 253 -26.81 7.94 -34.76
C GLU A 253 -27.11 6.48 -35.13
N ALA A 254 -27.74 6.24 -36.29
CA ALA A 254 -27.95 4.89 -36.81
C ALA A 254 -26.62 4.18 -37.08
N ARG A 255 -25.67 4.86 -37.73
CA ARG A 255 -24.33 4.35 -38.01
C ARG A 255 -23.58 4.04 -36.71
N TRP A 256 -23.56 4.95 -35.75
CA TRP A 256 -22.88 4.77 -34.46
C TRP A 256 -23.52 3.67 -33.61
N THR A 257 -24.84 3.49 -33.66
CA THR A 257 -25.53 2.39 -32.97
C THR A 257 -25.06 1.04 -33.53
N ARG A 258 -24.99 0.90 -34.86
CA ARG A 258 -24.53 -0.34 -35.52
C ARG A 258 -23.06 -0.60 -35.20
N LEU A 259 -22.20 0.41 -35.31
CA LEU A 259 -20.78 0.29 -34.99
C LEU A 259 -20.56 -0.09 -33.53
N SER A 260 -21.24 0.56 -32.59
CA SER A 260 -21.15 0.26 -31.16
C SER A 260 -21.51 -1.20 -30.88
N LEU A 261 -22.59 -1.71 -31.48
CA LEU A 261 -22.98 -3.11 -31.33
C LEU A 261 -21.93 -4.07 -31.92
N LEU A 262 -21.39 -3.78 -33.11
CA LEU A 262 -20.38 -4.61 -33.77
C LEU A 262 -19.09 -4.67 -32.94
N TRP A 263 -18.61 -3.53 -32.45
CA TRP A 263 -17.41 -3.44 -31.62
C TRP A 263 -17.61 -4.11 -30.26
N HIS A 264 -18.73 -3.82 -29.58
CA HIS A 264 -19.07 -4.46 -28.30
C HIS A 264 -19.08 -5.99 -28.42
N ASP A 265 -19.72 -6.48 -29.49
CA ASP A 265 -19.84 -7.90 -29.76
C ASP A 265 -18.49 -8.53 -30.13
N LYS A 266 -17.76 -7.95 -31.10
CA LYS A 266 -16.47 -8.49 -31.56
C LYS A 266 -15.43 -8.49 -30.43
N LEU A 267 -15.21 -7.34 -29.78
CA LEU A 267 -14.23 -7.21 -28.70
C LEU A 267 -14.56 -8.13 -27.54
N GLY A 268 -15.82 -8.12 -27.07
CA GLY A 268 -16.23 -8.91 -25.92
C GLY A 268 -16.07 -10.40 -26.15
N ARG A 269 -16.19 -10.87 -27.40
CA ARG A 269 -15.96 -12.28 -27.77
C ARG A 269 -14.49 -12.63 -27.85
N THR A 270 -13.69 -11.79 -28.50
CA THR A 270 -12.27 -12.07 -28.71
C THR A 270 -11.50 -12.05 -27.40
N THR A 271 -11.90 -11.20 -26.45
CA THR A 271 -11.17 -11.03 -25.18
C THR A 271 -11.82 -11.75 -24.00
N ILE A 272 -12.89 -12.53 -24.19
CA ILE A 272 -13.69 -13.10 -23.10
C ILE A 272 -12.88 -13.89 -22.07
N ILE A 273 -11.86 -14.62 -22.52
CA ILE A 273 -11.00 -15.42 -21.63
C ILE A 273 -10.18 -14.50 -20.73
N LEU A 274 -9.55 -13.46 -21.31
CA LEU A 274 -8.72 -12.51 -20.58
C LEU A 274 -9.57 -11.62 -19.65
N THR A 275 -10.72 -11.14 -20.11
CA THR A 275 -11.61 -10.32 -19.27
C THR A 275 -12.22 -11.11 -18.13
N LEU A 276 -12.59 -12.38 -18.35
CA LEU A 276 -13.02 -13.27 -17.27
C LEU A 276 -11.88 -13.59 -16.31
N LEU A 277 -10.66 -13.83 -16.81
CA LEU A 277 -9.50 -14.09 -15.97
C LEU A 277 -9.27 -12.92 -14.99
N VAL A 278 -9.16 -11.69 -15.50
CA VAL A 278 -8.96 -10.49 -14.67
C VAL A 278 -10.11 -10.26 -13.70
N ALA A 279 -11.36 -10.44 -14.14
CA ALA A 279 -12.53 -10.28 -13.28
C ALA A 279 -12.58 -11.33 -12.16
N VAL A 280 -12.27 -12.59 -12.46
CA VAL A 280 -12.26 -13.69 -11.48
C VAL A 280 -11.09 -13.54 -10.52
N THR A 281 -9.88 -13.25 -11.00
CA THR A 281 -8.73 -13.04 -10.13
C THR A 281 -8.98 -11.87 -9.19
N GLY A 282 -9.51 -10.74 -9.68
CA GLY A 282 -9.90 -9.60 -8.85
C GLY A 282 -10.97 -9.94 -7.82
N TRP A 283 -11.98 -10.73 -8.21
CA TRP A 283 -13.03 -11.21 -7.30
C TRP A 283 -12.47 -12.08 -6.16
N CYS A 284 -11.43 -12.87 -6.43
CA CYS A 284 -10.76 -13.74 -5.46
C CYS A 284 -9.90 -12.99 -4.42
N LEU A 285 -9.53 -11.72 -4.67
CA LEU A 285 -8.63 -10.95 -3.80
C LEU A 285 -9.31 -10.34 -2.57
N ARG A 286 -10.57 -10.67 -2.31
CA ARG A 286 -11.32 -10.22 -1.13
C ARG A 286 -12.01 -11.38 -0.43
N PRO A 287 -12.34 -11.24 0.87
CA PRO A 287 -13.14 -12.21 1.58
C PRO A 287 -14.47 -12.50 0.86
N PRO A 288 -15.01 -13.74 0.94
CA PRO A 288 -14.46 -14.88 1.67
C PRO A 288 -13.35 -15.65 0.94
N VAL A 289 -13.22 -15.50 -0.40
CA VAL A 289 -12.32 -16.31 -1.23
C VAL A 289 -10.83 -16.08 -0.91
N MET A 290 -10.47 -14.87 -0.52
CA MET A 290 -9.10 -14.51 -0.14
C MET A 290 -8.53 -15.37 1.00
N ILE A 291 -9.37 -15.80 1.96
CA ILE A 291 -8.93 -16.50 3.17
C ILE A 291 -8.21 -17.82 2.83
N PRO A 292 -8.84 -18.79 2.12
CA PRO A 292 -8.15 -20.02 1.74
C PRO A 292 -6.92 -19.77 0.85
N LEU A 293 -6.92 -18.72 0.02
CA LEU A 293 -5.75 -18.37 -0.79
C LEU A 293 -4.57 -17.87 0.05
N ALA A 294 -4.84 -17.13 1.13
CA ALA A 294 -3.81 -16.64 2.04
C ALA A 294 -3.23 -17.76 2.90
N LEU A 295 -4.05 -18.76 3.29
CA LEU A 295 -3.62 -19.90 4.10
C LEU A 295 -2.90 -20.99 3.29
N THR A 296 -3.07 -21.01 1.98
CA THR A 296 -2.45 -22.00 1.09
C THR A 296 -1.10 -21.49 0.58
N LYS A 297 -0.03 -22.25 0.80
CA LYS A 297 1.31 -22.00 0.24
C LYS A 297 1.60 -22.95 -0.92
N THR A 298 2.16 -22.43 -2.01
CA THR A 298 2.56 -23.20 -3.19
C THR A 298 4.01 -22.86 -3.55
N PRO A 299 4.75 -23.73 -4.26
CA PRO A 299 6.01 -23.35 -4.87
C PRO A 299 5.84 -22.12 -5.78
N ALA A 300 6.87 -21.27 -5.85
CA ALA A 300 6.87 -20.18 -6.82
C ALA A 300 6.77 -20.73 -8.26
N LEU A 301 6.03 -20.02 -9.13
CA LEU A 301 5.89 -20.42 -10.52
C LEU A 301 7.18 -20.12 -11.28
N PRO A 302 7.85 -21.13 -11.88
CA PRO A 302 9.12 -20.92 -12.56
C PRO A 302 9.02 -19.87 -13.68
N GLY A 303 10.03 -18.99 -13.77
CA GLY A 303 10.10 -17.96 -14.81
C GLY A 303 9.14 -16.78 -14.60
N THR A 304 8.57 -16.63 -13.41
CA THR A 304 7.75 -15.47 -13.02
C THR A 304 8.48 -14.59 -12.02
N SER A 305 8.01 -13.37 -11.78
CA SER A 305 8.57 -12.47 -10.76
C SER A 305 8.50 -13.02 -9.32
N LEU A 306 7.70 -14.08 -9.08
CA LEU A 306 7.66 -14.78 -7.79
C LEU A 306 8.85 -15.73 -7.59
N ASP A 307 9.45 -16.20 -8.68
CA ASP A 307 10.64 -17.06 -8.67
C ASP A 307 11.89 -16.17 -8.66
N SER A 308 12.01 -15.36 -7.61
CA SER A 308 13.11 -14.42 -7.45
C SER A 308 14.34 -15.12 -6.85
N PRO A 309 15.56 -14.86 -7.36
CA PRO A 309 16.78 -15.34 -6.74
C PRO A 309 17.04 -14.70 -5.37
N ASN A 310 16.36 -13.59 -5.06
CA ASN A 310 16.37 -12.97 -3.75
C ASN A 310 15.18 -13.49 -2.91
N PRO A 311 15.41 -14.34 -1.88
CA PRO A 311 14.34 -14.91 -1.05
C PRO A 311 13.59 -13.84 -0.25
N TRP A 312 14.17 -12.64 -0.10
CA TRP A 312 13.65 -11.50 0.65
C TRP A 312 12.89 -10.50 -0.21
N HIS A 313 12.68 -10.79 -1.50
CA HIS A 313 12.01 -9.87 -2.42
C HIS A 313 10.60 -9.45 -1.95
N ASP A 314 10.46 -8.16 -1.67
CA ASP A 314 9.28 -7.54 -1.06
C ASP A 314 8.88 -8.16 0.30
N LYS A 315 9.85 -8.54 1.14
CA LYS A 315 9.62 -9.10 2.49
C LYS A 315 10.20 -8.27 3.63
N LEU A 316 11.28 -7.53 3.41
CA LEU A 316 11.93 -6.74 4.45
C LEU A 316 11.03 -5.57 4.90
N ARG A 317 11.01 -5.28 6.21
CA ARG A 317 10.17 -4.24 6.82
C ARG A 317 10.99 -3.24 7.61
N MET A 318 11.71 -3.68 8.62
CA MET A 318 12.51 -2.83 9.50
C MET A 318 13.79 -3.54 9.95
N VAL A 319 14.78 -2.77 10.37
CA VAL A 319 16.06 -3.28 10.87
C VAL A 319 16.52 -2.48 12.08
N ARG A 320 16.93 -3.16 13.15
CA ARG A 320 17.48 -2.54 14.36
C ARG A 320 18.72 -3.30 14.79
N TYR A 321 19.59 -2.65 15.56
CA TYR A 321 20.65 -3.35 16.29
C TYR A 321 20.23 -3.49 17.74
N ASP A 322 20.44 -4.67 18.32
CA ASP A 322 20.17 -4.93 19.73
C ASP A 322 21.48 -5.01 20.51
N ASP A 323 21.81 -3.94 21.22
CA ASP A 323 23.04 -3.87 22.01
C ASP A 323 23.09 -4.92 23.13
N MET A 324 21.94 -5.35 23.64
CA MET A 324 21.85 -6.34 24.72
C MET A 324 22.12 -7.77 24.25
N CYS A 325 21.74 -8.10 23.01
CA CYS A 325 21.96 -9.42 22.41
C CYS A 325 23.20 -9.44 21.50
N GLY A 326 23.73 -8.27 21.12
CA GLY A 326 24.91 -8.15 20.27
C GLY A 326 24.64 -8.50 18.80
N ASP A 327 23.41 -8.34 18.31
CA ASP A 327 22.98 -8.77 16.99
C ASP A 327 22.12 -7.73 16.25
N TRP A 328 22.08 -7.86 14.92
CA TRP A 328 21.10 -7.16 14.10
C TRP A 328 19.79 -7.93 14.12
N LEU A 329 18.69 -7.19 14.27
CA LEU A 329 17.35 -7.73 14.31
C LEU A 329 16.56 -7.20 13.11
N LEU A 330 15.99 -8.12 12.35
CA LEU A 330 15.30 -7.85 11.10
C LEU A 330 13.84 -8.26 11.23
N SER A 331 12.94 -7.32 10.97
CA SER A 331 11.51 -7.58 10.84
C SER A 331 11.15 -7.80 9.37
N THR A 332 10.41 -8.86 9.09
CA THR A 332 9.98 -9.24 7.74
C THR A 332 8.49 -9.61 7.71
N SER A 333 7.91 -9.79 6.52
CA SER A 333 6.56 -10.36 6.39
C SER A 333 6.44 -11.82 6.85
N GLU A 334 7.56 -12.48 7.15
CA GLU A 334 7.63 -13.91 7.56
C GLU A 334 8.15 -14.06 9.00
N GLY A 335 8.15 -12.98 9.78
CA GLY A 335 8.61 -12.96 11.18
C GLY A 335 9.92 -12.22 11.37
N PHE A 336 10.56 -12.46 12.50
CA PHE A 336 11.79 -11.80 12.93
C PHE A 336 13.01 -12.70 12.76
N TYR A 337 14.13 -12.09 12.40
CA TYR A 337 15.40 -12.78 12.19
C TYR A 337 16.55 -12.03 12.87
N SER A 338 17.42 -12.76 13.55
CA SER A 338 18.68 -12.28 14.11
C SER A 338 19.82 -12.49 13.12
N LEU A 339 20.74 -11.53 13.03
CA LEU A 339 21.95 -11.63 12.22
C LEU A 339 23.16 -11.13 13.02
N ALA A 340 24.23 -11.94 13.11
CA ALA A 340 25.48 -11.52 13.75
C ALA A 340 26.14 -10.31 13.03
N SER A 341 25.92 -10.19 11.72
CA SER A 341 26.27 -9.03 10.91
C SER A 341 25.29 -8.91 9.75
N PRO A 342 25.20 -7.77 9.05
CA PRO A 342 24.28 -7.60 7.92
C PRO A 342 24.49 -8.62 6.78
N ASP A 343 25.68 -9.21 6.67
CA ASP A 343 26.04 -10.25 5.69
C ASP A 343 26.00 -11.68 6.29
N ALA A 344 25.60 -11.85 7.55
CA ALA A 344 25.49 -13.16 8.19
C ALA A 344 24.27 -13.94 7.70
N VAL A 345 24.26 -15.24 7.96
CA VAL A 345 23.06 -16.07 7.76
C VAL A 345 22.04 -15.67 8.82
N PRO A 346 20.81 -15.28 8.43
CA PRO A 346 19.77 -14.93 9.39
C PRO A 346 19.24 -16.17 10.11
N VAL A 347 19.05 -16.04 11.42
CA VAL A 347 18.47 -17.06 12.29
C VAL A 347 17.09 -16.60 12.73
N LYS A 348 16.07 -17.44 12.52
CA LYS A 348 14.69 -17.10 12.88
C LYS A 348 14.56 -16.95 14.40
N VAL A 349 13.85 -15.90 14.82
CA VAL A 349 13.53 -15.65 16.23
C VAL A 349 12.14 -16.20 16.48
N GLU A 350 12.03 -17.22 17.33
CA GLU A 350 10.76 -17.91 17.60
C GLU A 350 9.89 -17.14 18.61
N GLU A 351 10.46 -16.66 19.70
CA GLU A 351 9.76 -15.85 20.71
C GLU A 351 9.75 -14.39 20.27
N ALA A 352 8.70 -14.01 19.53
CA ALA A 352 8.56 -12.69 18.94
C ALA A 352 7.13 -12.15 19.10
N PRO A 353 6.96 -10.81 19.17
CA PRO A 353 5.65 -10.21 19.36
C PRO A 353 4.71 -10.50 18.19
N PRO A 354 3.39 -10.57 18.44
CA PRO A 354 2.42 -10.70 17.37
C PRO A 354 2.39 -9.42 16.53
N VAL A 355 2.62 -9.56 15.22
CA VAL A 355 2.67 -8.45 14.27
C VAL A 355 1.63 -8.65 13.18
N SER A 356 0.92 -7.56 12.84
CA SER A 356 -0.04 -7.59 11.74
C SER A 356 0.63 -7.98 10.42
N VAL A 357 -0.15 -8.51 9.47
CA VAL A 357 0.35 -8.81 8.10
C VAL A 357 0.94 -7.59 7.37
N MET A 358 0.63 -6.37 7.83
CA MET A 358 1.17 -5.12 7.30
C MET A 358 2.56 -4.78 7.84
N GLY A 359 3.04 -5.52 8.85
CA GLY A 359 4.32 -5.32 9.51
C GLY A 359 4.26 -4.34 10.68
N LEU A 360 5.44 -4.03 11.21
CA LEU A 360 5.62 -3.03 12.27
C LEU A 360 5.48 -1.60 11.75
N ASN A 361 4.90 -0.75 12.58
CA ASN A 361 4.85 0.70 12.43
C ASN A 361 5.75 1.41 13.44
N VAL A 362 5.92 0.80 14.63
CA VAL A 362 6.77 1.29 15.71
C VAL A 362 7.77 0.20 16.06
N TRP A 363 9.05 0.56 16.09
CA TRP A 363 10.09 -0.33 16.60
C TRP A 363 11.27 0.44 17.18
N GLN A 364 11.29 0.54 18.50
CA GLN A 364 12.28 1.31 19.25
C GLN A 364 12.42 0.77 20.67
N LYS A 365 13.45 1.20 21.39
CA LYS A 365 13.65 0.81 22.79
C LYS A 365 12.80 1.67 23.74
N ASP A 366 12.31 1.06 24.83
CA ASP A 366 11.77 1.78 25.98
C ASP A 366 12.90 2.28 26.90
N LYS A 367 12.54 2.86 28.05
CA LYS A 367 13.50 3.37 29.04
C LYS A 367 14.28 2.27 29.76
N GLN A 368 13.74 1.05 29.77
CA GLN A 368 14.32 -0.13 30.41
C GLN A 368 15.24 -0.92 29.45
N GLY A 369 15.23 -0.61 28.15
CA GLY A 369 16.00 -1.30 27.13
C GLY A 369 15.25 -2.45 26.45
N ASN A 370 13.94 -2.61 26.69
CA ASN A 370 13.09 -3.56 25.96
C ASN A 370 12.64 -2.98 24.62
N TRP A 371 12.23 -3.85 23.69
CA TRP A 371 11.70 -3.41 22.41
C TRP A 371 10.21 -3.09 22.50
N LEU A 372 9.82 -1.87 22.13
CA LEU A 372 8.44 -1.52 21.81
C LEU A 372 8.16 -1.88 20.36
N ALA A 373 7.29 -2.87 20.15
CA ALA A 373 6.89 -3.37 18.84
C ALA A 373 5.40 -3.05 18.59
N GLY A 374 5.13 -2.01 17.81
CA GLY A 374 3.77 -1.56 17.48
C GLY A 374 3.38 -1.89 16.06
N SER A 375 2.18 -2.43 15.87
CA SER A 375 1.56 -2.70 14.57
C SER A 375 0.04 -2.50 14.64
N PHE A 376 -0.68 -2.77 13.56
CA PHE A 376 -2.14 -2.78 13.59
C PHE A 376 -2.74 -3.86 14.52
N SER A 377 -1.93 -4.81 15.01
CA SER A 377 -2.36 -5.80 16.00
C SER A 377 -2.29 -5.28 17.45
N GLY A 378 -1.57 -4.19 17.72
CA GLY A 378 -1.35 -3.70 19.08
C GLY A 378 0.04 -3.10 19.27
N LEU A 379 0.38 -2.78 20.52
CA LEU A 379 1.72 -2.38 20.95
C LEU A 379 2.19 -3.33 22.03
N PHE A 380 3.37 -3.90 21.83
CA PHE A 380 3.93 -4.93 22.71
C PHE A 380 5.29 -4.50 23.23
N VAL A 381 5.57 -4.81 24.49
CA VAL A 381 6.90 -4.72 25.10
C VAL A 381 7.55 -6.09 24.97
N TRP A 382 8.72 -6.14 24.35
CA TRP A 382 9.44 -7.37 24.05
C TRP A 382 10.82 -7.36 24.70
N ASP A 383 10.96 -8.15 25.75
CA ASP A 383 12.24 -8.47 26.37
C ASP A 383 12.84 -9.70 25.68
N ARG A 384 13.84 -9.46 24.84
CA ARG A 384 14.53 -10.52 24.09
C ARG A 384 15.45 -11.39 24.92
N GLN A 385 15.94 -10.90 26.06
CA GLN A 385 16.84 -11.69 26.91
C GLN A 385 16.06 -12.74 27.70
N GLN A 386 14.86 -12.38 28.14
CA GLN A 386 13.98 -13.25 28.92
C GLN A 386 12.95 -14.00 28.07
N GLY A 387 12.75 -13.60 26.81
CA GLY A 387 11.77 -14.22 25.92
C GLY A 387 10.34 -13.75 26.15
N TRP A 388 10.15 -12.66 26.90
CA TRP A 388 8.82 -12.20 27.32
C TRP A 388 8.26 -11.17 26.36
N VAL A 389 6.98 -11.35 26.02
CA VAL A 389 6.19 -10.37 25.28
C VAL A 389 4.98 -10.01 26.11
N THR A 390 4.80 -8.74 26.43
CA THR A 390 3.63 -8.24 27.15
C THR A 390 2.90 -7.18 26.34
N ASP A 391 1.57 -7.16 26.46
CA ASP A 391 0.75 -6.09 25.88
C ASP A 391 0.99 -4.79 26.66
N TYR A 392 1.32 -3.72 25.93
CA TYR A 392 1.70 -2.43 26.52
C TYR A 392 0.58 -1.79 27.34
N PHE A 393 -0.68 -2.04 27.00
CA PHE A 393 -1.83 -1.39 27.62
C PHE A 393 -2.32 -2.11 28.88
N THR A 394 -2.23 -3.44 28.89
CA THR A 394 -2.72 -4.30 29.98
C THR A 394 -1.61 -4.76 30.92
N GLY A 395 -0.38 -4.87 30.43
CA GLY A 395 0.75 -5.47 31.14
C GLY A 395 0.69 -7.00 31.24
N GLU A 396 -0.31 -7.63 30.60
CA GLU A 396 -0.47 -9.09 30.55
C GLU A 396 0.42 -9.69 29.45
N GLU A 397 0.71 -10.98 29.55
CA GLU A 397 1.45 -11.73 28.53
C GLU A 397 0.68 -11.71 27.21
N ALA A 398 1.38 -11.43 26.11
CA ALA A 398 0.76 -11.37 24.80
C ALA A 398 0.35 -12.76 24.33
N GLU A 399 -0.85 -12.89 23.76
CA GLU A 399 -1.26 -14.14 23.12
C GLU A 399 -0.33 -14.45 21.93
N ASP A 400 0.14 -15.70 21.83
CA ASP A 400 1.00 -16.19 20.75
C ASP A 400 0.39 -16.00 19.35
N THR A 401 -0.94 -15.94 19.26
CA THR A 401 -1.65 -15.80 18.00
C THR A 401 -2.06 -14.35 17.75
N ALA A 402 -1.54 -13.78 16.66
CA ALA A 402 -2.12 -12.56 16.10
C ALA A 402 -3.62 -12.79 15.81
N GLY A 403 -4.48 -12.05 16.49
CA GLY A 403 -5.94 -12.08 16.30
C GLY A 403 -6.39 -11.56 14.92
N PRO A 404 -7.63 -11.07 14.78
CA PRO A 404 -8.07 -10.40 13.56
C PRO A 404 -7.03 -9.37 13.07
N PRO A 405 -6.99 -9.05 11.75
CA PRO A 405 -5.92 -8.23 11.16
C PRO A 405 -5.74 -6.83 11.79
N PHE A 406 -6.72 -6.39 12.58
CA PHE A 406 -6.64 -5.27 13.49
C PHE A 406 -6.90 -5.77 14.91
N GLY A 407 -5.97 -5.51 15.82
CA GLY A 407 -6.17 -5.71 17.26
C GLY A 407 -7.07 -4.63 17.84
N LYS A 408 -7.26 -4.65 19.17
CA LYS A 408 -8.09 -3.67 19.87
C LYS A 408 -7.60 -2.23 19.66
N PHE A 409 -6.29 -2.05 19.58
CA PHE A 409 -5.62 -0.77 19.35
C PHE A 409 -4.73 -0.87 18.10
N ALA A 410 -5.15 -0.26 17.00
CA ALA A 410 -4.42 -0.34 15.73
C ALA A 410 -3.27 0.68 15.70
N VAL A 411 -2.10 0.33 16.25
CA VAL A 411 -1.00 1.29 16.43
C VAL A 411 -0.30 1.61 15.11
N SER A 412 -0.18 2.91 14.85
CA SER A 412 0.42 3.47 13.63
C SER A 412 1.64 4.36 13.88
N GLY A 413 1.82 4.80 15.13
CA GLY A 413 2.98 5.58 15.55
C GLY A 413 3.16 5.63 17.05
N TYR A 414 4.33 6.13 17.45
CA TYR A 414 4.71 6.30 18.85
C TYR A 414 5.74 7.43 19.00
N SER A 415 5.74 8.11 20.13
CA SER A 415 6.78 9.05 20.54
C SER A 415 6.99 9.04 22.05
N ALA A 416 8.26 9.14 22.47
CA ALA A 416 8.64 9.41 23.86
C ALA A 416 9.51 10.69 23.97
N ASP A 417 9.60 11.48 22.89
CA ASP A 417 10.51 12.62 22.81
C ASP A 417 9.94 13.88 23.50
N PHE A 418 8.63 13.95 23.66
CA PHE A 418 7.93 15.08 24.25
C PHE A 418 8.09 15.12 25.77
N LYS A 419 8.18 16.33 26.34
CA LYS A 419 8.42 16.53 27.77
C LYS A 419 7.27 15.95 28.60
N GLY A 420 7.59 14.90 29.36
CA GLY A 420 6.69 14.31 30.35
C GLY A 420 5.52 13.50 29.78
N LYS A 421 5.58 13.09 28.50
CA LYS A 421 4.51 12.34 27.84
C LYS A 421 5.07 11.29 26.89
N GLU A 422 4.58 10.06 27.03
CA GLU A 422 4.61 9.07 25.96
C GLU A 422 3.33 9.23 25.13
N CYS A 423 3.43 9.07 23.82
CA CYS A 423 2.35 9.32 22.89
C CYS A 423 2.24 8.09 21.97
N VAL A 424 1.24 7.26 22.22
CA VAL A 424 0.83 6.20 21.29
C VAL A 424 -0.18 6.79 20.31
N VAL A 425 -0.05 6.46 19.03
CA VAL A 425 -0.91 6.97 17.96
C VAL A 425 -1.64 5.82 17.28
N GLU A 426 -2.95 5.79 17.45
CA GLU A 426 -3.81 4.84 16.76
C GLU A 426 -4.09 5.27 15.32
N TYR A 427 -4.23 4.30 14.41
CA TYR A 427 -4.42 4.58 13.00
C TYR A 427 -5.77 5.26 12.71
N TYR A 428 -6.82 4.91 13.45
CA TYR A 428 -8.16 5.44 13.24
C TYR A 428 -8.43 6.65 14.12
N GLU A 429 -8.24 6.51 15.44
CA GLU A 429 -8.56 7.55 16.42
C GLU A 429 -7.43 8.58 16.61
N GLY A 430 -6.19 8.23 16.27
CA GLY A 430 -5.05 9.11 16.46
C GLY A 430 -4.57 9.16 17.91
N THR A 431 -4.33 10.36 18.42
CA THR A 431 -3.86 10.65 19.78
C THR A 431 -4.33 12.02 20.26
N ASP A 432 -4.82 12.09 21.50
CA ASP A 432 -5.18 13.36 22.14
C ASP A 432 -3.99 14.01 22.89
N ALA A 433 -2.83 13.35 22.89
CA ALA A 433 -1.64 13.85 23.58
C ALA A 433 -1.07 15.13 22.97
N LEU A 434 -1.35 15.37 21.69
CA LEU A 434 -0.80 16.45 20.87
C LEU A 434 -1.91 17.16 20.10
N VAL A 435 -1.87 18.49 20.07
CA VAL A 435 -2.79 19.29 19.25
C VAL A 435 -2.33 19.23 17.80
N GLN A 436 -3.20 18.80 16.90
CA GLN A 436 -2.91 18.78 15.46
C GLN A 436 -3.08 20.19 14.85
N PRO A 437 -2.09 20.72 14.12
CA PRO A 437 -2.27 21.92 13.30
C PRO A 437 -3.40 21.76 12.28
N GLY A 438 -4.22 22.80 12.10
CA GLY A 438 -5.36 22.77 11.16
C GLY A 438 -4.94 22.54 9.70
N GLU A 439 -3.75 23.01 9.32
CA GLU A 439 -3.16 22.85 7.98
C GLU A 439 -2.89 21.38 7.63
N LEU A 440 -2.67 20.52 8.62
CA LEU A 440 -2.44 19.10 8.41
C LEU A 440 -3.68 18.34 7.97
N SER A 441 -4.87 18.80 8.39
CA SER A 441 -6.14 18.08 8.18
C SER A 441 -6.42 17.79 6.70
N THR A 442 -5.97 18.68 5.81
CA THR A 442 -6.25 18.61 4.36
C THR A 442 -5.03 18.29 3.49
N GLN A 443 -3.91 17.89 4.10
CA GLN A 443 -2.72 17.45 3.38
C GLN A 443 -3.09 16.39 2.33
N PRO A 444 -2.50 16.43 1.12
CA PRO A 444 -2.94 15.58 0.02
C PRO A 444 -2.60 14.10 0.24
N MET A 445 -3.34 13.23 -0.43
CA MET A 445 -2.91 11.85 -0.67
C MET A 445 -2.51 11.67 -2.13
N SER A 446 -1.64 10.70 -2.42
CA SER A 446 -1.22 10.40 -3.79
C SER A 446 -2.40 9.88 -4.62
N LEU A 447 -2.37 10.13 -5.93
CA LEU A 447 -3.36 9.61 -6.86
C LEU A 447 -3.41 8.07 -6.79
N TRP A 448 -2.28 7.41 -6.55
CA TRP A 448 -2.22 5.97 -6.36
C TRP A 448 -3.04 5.52 -5.14
N ASN A 449 -2.89 6.18 -3.98
CA ASN A 449 -3.70 5.86 -2.79
C ASN A 449 -5.18 6.15 -3.03
N PHE A 450 -5.53 7.26 -3.70
CA PHE A 450 -6.92 7.52 -4.07
C PHE A 450 -7.48 6.45 -5.01
N ALA A 451 -6.71 6.02 -6.01
CA ALA A 451 -7.08 4.92 -6.89
C ALA A 451 -7.28 3.61 -6.12
N LEU A 452 -6.46 3.34 -5.10
CA LEU A 452 -6.66 2.18 -4.22
C LEU A 452 -8.03 2.23 -3.52
N GLU A 453 -8.43 3.38 -2.99
CA GLU A 453 -9.73 3.59 -2.34
C GLU A 453 -10.91 3.45 -3.29
N VAL A 454 -10.75 3.90 -4.54
CA VAL A 454 -11.72 3.70 -5.63
C VAL A 454 -11.82 2.22 -6.01
N HIS A 455 -10.68 1.56 -6.17
CA HIS A 455 -10.59 0.16 -6.59
C HIS A 455 -11.09 -0.81 -5.52
N SER A 456 -10.90 -0.49 -4.23
CA SER A 456 -11.49 -1.24 -3.13
C SER A 456 -12.95 -0.85 -2.83
N GLY A 457 -13.43 0.25 -3.43
CA GLY A 457 -14.77 0.79 -3.23
C GLY A 457 -14.99 1.54 -1.91
N ARG A 458 -13.93 1.74 -1.11
CA ARG A 458 -14.01 2.40 0.20
C ARG A 458 -14.39 3.88 0.05
N VAL A 459 -14.05 4.51 -1.07
CA VAL A 459 -14.50 5.88 -1.37
C VAL A 459 -16.02 5.99 -1.52
N PHE A 460 -16.72 4.90 -1.90
CA PHE A 460 -18.16 4.92 -2.15
C PHE A 460 -19.00 4.56 -0.92
N ILE A 461 -18.58 3.56 -0.15
CA ILE A 461 -19.37 3.01 0.97
C ILE A 461 -18.57 2.79 2.26
N GLY A 462 -17.40 3.42 2.39
CA GLY A 462 -16.55 3.32 3.59
C GLY A 462 -15.98 1.93 3.83
N SER A 463 -15.69 1.61 5.09
CA SER A 463 -15.03 0.35 5.49
C SER A 463 -15.83 -0.91 5.13
N VAL A 464 -17.17 -0.81 5.05
CA VAL A 464 -18.07 -1.89 4.60
C VAL A 464 -17.72 -2.38 3.20
N ALA A 465 -17.16 -1.51 2.35
CA ALA A 465 -16.71 -1.87 1.01
C ALA A 465 -15.74 -3.05 1.00
N THR A 466 -14.87 -3.10 2.00
CA THR A 466 -13.81 -4.11 2.14
C THR A 466 -14.37 -5.54 2.14
N TYR A 467 -15.59 -5.73 2.63
CA TYR A 467 -16.21 -7.05 2.79
C TYR A 467 -17.19 -7.40 1.67
N VAL A 468 -17.92 -6.42 1.14
CA VAL A 468 -19.09 -6.70 0.29
C VAL A 468 -18.96 -6.12 -1.11
N PHE A 469 -18.34 -4.96 -1.26
CA PHE A 469 -18.41 -4.20 -2.51
C PHE A 469 -17.72 -4.92 -3.67
N VAL A 470 -16.45 -5.28 -3.50
CA VAL A 470 -15.69 -5.97 -4.55
C VAL A 470 -16.31 -7.34 -4.85
N PHE A 471 -16.85 -8.02 -3.85
CA PHE A 471 -17.53 -9.30 -4.05
C PHE A 471 -18.79 -9.16 -4.93
N LEU A 472 -19.63 -8.16 -4.65
CA LEU A 472 -20.85 -7.91 -5.43
C LEU A 472 -20.56 -7.36 -6.83
N VAL A 473 -19.68 -6.36 -6.94
CA VAL A 473 -19.36 -5.73 -8.23
C VAL A 473 -18.52 -6.67 -9.09
N GLY A 474 -17.57 -7.40 -8.50
CA GLY A 474 -16.78 -8.43 -9.19
C GLY A 474 -17.64 -9.58 -9.69
N GLY A 475 -18.51 -10.14 -8.84
CA GLY A 475 -19.50 -11.13 -9.26
C GLY A 475 -20.46 -10.60 -10.33
N GLY A 476 -20.89 -9.34 -10.20
CA GLY A 476 -21.69 -8.63 -11.21
C GLY A 476 -20.98 -8.50 -12.55
N CYS A 477 -19.66 -8.24 -12.54
CA CYS A 477 -18.82 -8.21 -13.75
C CYS A 477 -18.78 -9.57 -14.44
N VAL A 478 -18.44 -10.63 -13.69
CA VAL A 478 -18.41 -12.00 -14.19
C VAL A 478 -19.78 -12.38 -14.76
N TRP A 479 -20.86 -12.01 -14.09
CA TRP A 479 -22.22 -12.22 -14.56
C TRP A 479 -22.52 -11.44 -15.86
N CYS A 480 -22.12 -10.18 -15.95
CA CYS A 480 -22.28 -9.36 -17.17
C CYS A 480 -21.55 -9.99 -18.36
N LEU A 481 -20.29 -10.40 -18.18
CA LEU A 481 -19.48 -11.07 -19.21
C LEU A 481 -20.13 -12.40 -19.64
N TRP A 482 -20.53 -13.22 -18.66
CA TRP A 482 -21.21 -14.49 -18.91
C TRP A 482 -22.53 -14.32 -19.65
N THR A 483 -23.40 -13.43 -19.18
CA THR A 483 -24.70 -13.18 -19.82
C THR A 483 -24.54 -12.60 -21.23
N GLY A 484 -23.56 -11.72 -21.45
CA GLY A 484 -23.19 -11.22 -22.77
C GLY A 484 -22.79 -12.35 -23.72
N TYR A 485 -21.95 -13.27 -23.26
CA TYR A 485 -21.57 -14.47 -24.02
C TYR A 485 -22.78 -15.40 -24.31
N ARG A 486 -23.72 -15.56 -23.36
CA ARG A 486 -24.91 -16.42 -23.52
C ARG A 486 -25.97 -15.85 -24.45
N VAL A 487 -26.14 -14.52 -24.53
CA VAL A 487 -27.09 -13.86 -25.46
C VAL A 487 -26.84 -14.25 -26.93
N ARG A 488 -25.62 -14.69 -27.23
CA ARG A 488 -25.17 -15.10 -28.56
C ARG A 488 -25.48 -16.56 -28.93
N LYS A 489 -25.51 -17.52 -28.00
CA LYS A 489 -25.40 -18.97 -28.28
C LYS A 489 -26.63 -19.61 -28.98
N GLY A 490 -27.37 -18.87 -29.81
CA GLY A 490 -28.55 -19.33 -30.56
C GLY A 490 -28.53 -18.96 -32.05
N ASN A 491 -27.34 -18.90 -32.68
CA ASN A 491 -27.18 -19.00 -34.14
C ASN A 491 -26.39 -20.27 -34.50
N LYS A 492 -26.88 -21.41 -34.02
CA LYS A 492 -26.77 -22.69 -34.71
C LYS A 492 -28.16 -23.25 -34.80
#